data_AF-A0A3T1ATQ1-F1
#
_entry.id   AF-A0A3T1ATQ1-F1
#
_cell.length_a   1.000
_cell.length_b   1.000
_cell.length_c   1.000
_cell.angle_alpha   90.00
_cell.angle_beta   90.00
_cell.angle_gamma   90.00
#
_symmetry.space_group_name_H-M   'P 1'
#
loop_
_entity.id
_entity.type
_entity.pdbx_description
1 polymer ?
#
loop_
_entity_poly.entity_id
_entity_poly.type
_entity_poly.pdbx_seq_one_letter_code
_entity_poly.pdbx_strand_id
1 'polypeptide(L)'
;MPEATEEDRPARSRTPLIAGVVLLVAAVVAGILLIPKLLDREDPAADGQISPTATEITETVTPETTEPETPTAEPTTPDPTTPTQVGVVTIGQNVTDIRAADIAAMFDTYFGGINAKDYGRVASALDPAGVIDPTDPAQMAAFQEGTRTTQNSEVILHRLGDGAEGTLAEVTFRSTQEAGAGPKGRAGETCTQWSIDYTLTETNGAFRILRGAADSKPC
;
A
#
# COMPACT_ATOMS: atom_id res chain seq x y z
N MET A 1 55.60 22.72 57.17
CA MET A 1 55.54 21.46 56.39
C MET A 1 54.48 21.67 55.32
N PRO A 2 54.86 21.96 54.07
CA PRO A 2 53.93 22.03 52.94
C PRO A 2 53.79 20.64 52.30
N GLU A 3 52.58 20.11 52.24
CA GLU A 3 52.26 18.92 51.42
C GLU A 3 52.06 19.34 49.97
N ALA A 4 52.65 18.56 49.08
CA ALA A 4 52.85 18.85 47.67
C ALA A 4 51.53 18.85 46.87
N THR A 5 51.35 19.90 46.08
CA THR A 5 50.38 19.96 45.00
C THR A 5 50.87 19.07 43.87
N GLU A 6 50.22 17.93 43.63
CA GLU A 6 50.56 17.03 42.54
C GLU A 6 50.05 17.58 41.20
N GLU A 7 51.00 17.73 40.29
CA GLU A 7 50.89 18.30 38.96
C GLU A 7 50.36 17.24 37.97
N ASP A 8 49.32 17.64 37.25
CA ASP A 8 48.96 17.29 35.88
C ASP A 8 49.48 15.97 35.26
N ARG A 9 48.54 15.04 35.04
CA ARG A 9 48.59 14.19 33.84
C ARG A 9 47.24 14.23 33.13
N PRO A 10 47.13 14.83 31.94
CA PRO A 10 45.95 14.68 31.12
C PRO A 10 45.83 13.22 30.71
N ALA A 11 44.78 12.56 31.20
CA ALA A 11 44.38 11.23 30.76
C ALA A 11 44.15 11.29 29.25
N ARG A 12 45.05 10.65 28.50
CA ARG A 12 45.05 10.57 27.05
C ARG A 12 43.74 9.92 26.60
N SER A 13 42.81 10.78 26.21
CA SER A 13 41.58 10.48 25.49
C SER A 13 41.87 9.45 24.39
N ARG A 14 41.48 8.20 24.64
CA ARG A 14 41.23 7.23 23.57
C ARG A 14 39.79 7.43 23.15
N THR A 15 39.56 8.52 22.43
CA THR A 15 38.37 8.65 21.59
C THR A 15 38.53 7.60 20.49
N PRO A 16 37.73 6.52 20.44
CA PRO A 16 37.58 5.84 19.18
C PRO A 16 36.93 6.87 18.24
N LEU A 17 37.67 7.21 17.20
CA LEU A 17 37.18 7.91 16.03
C LEU A 17 36.12 6.98 15.41
N ILE A 18 34.91 7.01 15.95
CA ILE A 18 33.73 6.41 15.31
C ILE A 18 33.42 7.38 14.18
N ALA A 19 34.14 7.17 13.08
CA ALA A 19 33.87 7.77 11.81
C ALA A 19 32.38 7.57 11.52
N GLY A 20 31.68 8.70 11.36
CA GLY A 20 30.25 8.74 11.11
C GLY A 20 29.92 7.89 9.90
N VAL A 21 29.17 6.81 10.16
CA VAL A 21 28.37 6.15 9.15
C VAL A 21 26.98 6.74 9.29
N VAL A 22 26.79 7.94 8.73
CA VAL A 22 25.47 8.42 8.34
C VAL A 22 25.07 7.56 7.14
N LEU A 23 24.56 6.36 7.44
CA LEU A 23 24.00 5.46 6.46
C LEU A 23 22.65 6.08 6.07
N LEU A 24 22.61 6.65 4.86
CA LEU A 24 21.40 7.08 4.18
C LEU A 24 20.43 5.90 4.03
N VAL A 25 19.59 5.68 5.03
CA VAL A 25 18.42 4.77 4.97
C VAL A 25 17.24 5.49 4.32
N ALA A 26 17.50 6.30 3.29
CA ALA A 26 16.47 6.97 2.48
C ALA A 26 16.12 6.18 1.21
N ALA A 27 16.64 4.95 1.04
CA ALA A 27 16.39 4.13 -0.14
C ALA A 27 16.52 2.61 0.13
N VAL A 28 15.75 2.08 1.09
CA VAL A 28 15.66 0.62 1.35
C VAL A 28 14.28 0.03 1.01
N VAL A 29 13.32 0.78 0.46
CA VAL A 29 12.08 0.15 -0.04
C VAL A 29 12.23 -0.44 -1.46
N ALA A 30 13.37 -0.24 -2.14
CA ALA A 30 13.58 -0.77 -3.49
C ALA A 30 14.86 -1.61 -3.57
N GLY A 31 14.72 -2.92 -3.35
CA GLY A 31 15.67 -3.92 -3.83
C GLY A 31 16.30 -4.81 -2.76
N ILE A 32 15.65 -5.93 -2.46
CA ILE A 32 16.36 -7.19 -2.17
C ILE A 32 15.82 -8.25 -3.13
N LEU A 33 16.58 -8.45 -4.21
CA LEU A 33 16.50 -9.58 -5.14
C LEU A 33 16.88 -10.87 -4.41
N LEU A 34 16.16 -11.97 -4.67
CA LEU A 34 16.70 -13.31 -4.97
C LEU A 34 15.58 -14.37 -5.02
N ILE A 35 14.90 -14.57 -6.17
CA ILE A 35 14.49 -15.90 -6.69
C ILE A 35 14.39 -15.83 -8.24
N PRO A 36 14.97 -16.81 -8.99
CA PRO A 36 14.93 -16.87 -10.45
C PRO A 36 13.56 -17.24 -11.03
N LYS A 37 13.25 -16.64 -12.20
CA LYS A 37 12.07 -16.87 -13.05
C LYS A 37 11.92 -18.32 -13.53
N LEU A 38 10.71 -18.87 -13.43
CA LEU A 38 10.09 -19.99 -14.16
C LEU A 38 8.61 -20.01 -13.71
N LEU A 39 7.52 -19.98 -14.48
CA LEU A 39 7.11 -20.31 -15.86
C LEU A 39 5.84 -19.45 -16.18
N ASP A 40 5.66 -18.83 -17.35
CA ASP A 40 5.05 -19.37 -18.59
C ASP A 40 3.56 -19.76 -18.49
N ARG A 41 2.67 -18.95 -19.10
CA ARG A 41 1.45 -19.33 -19.89
C ARG A 41 0.51 -18.12 -20.08
N GLU A 42 0.42 -17.57 -21.30
CA GLU A 42 -0.49 -17.94 -22.41
C GLU A 42 -1.87 -17.26 -22.28
N ASP A 43 -1.99 -16.11 -22.96
CA ASP A 43 -3.26 -15.54 -23.42
C ASP A 43 -4.00 -16.51 -24.34
N PRO A 44 -5.34 -16.49 -24.29
CA PRO A 44 -6.08 -16.52 -25.54
C PRO A 44 -7.11 -15.41 -25.65
N ALA A 45 -7.07 -14.76 -26.82
CA ALA A 45 -8.12 -13.92 -27.38
C ALA A 45 -9.46 -14.65 -27.49
N ALA A 46 -10.55 -13.91 -27.27
CA ALA A 46 -11.88 -14.33 -27.73
C ALA A 46 -12.66 -13.11 -28.23
N ASP A 47 -12.73 -13.01 -29.55
CA ASP A 47 -13.74 -12.27 -30.31
C ASP A 47 -15.15 -12.76 -29.95
N GLY A 48 -16.11 -11.84 -29.88
CA GLY A 48 -17.50 -12.16 -29.57
C GLY A 48 -18.46 -11.04 -29.95
N GLN A 49 -18.55 -10.75 -31.25
CA GLN A 49 -19.56 -9.88 -31.84
C GLN A 49 -20.95 -10.56 -31.82
N ILE A 50 -21.94 -9.92 -31.19
CA ILE A 50 -23.36 -10.26 -31.35
C ILE A 50 -24.19 -9.00 -31.59
N SER A 51 -24.86 -8.96 -32.74
CA SER A 51 -25.85 -7.95 -33.12
C SER A 51 -27.20 -8.21 -32.44
N PRO A 52 -28.00 -7.16 -32.14
CA PRO A 52 -29.32 -7.32 -31.57
C PRO A 52 -30.37 -7.66 -32.65
N THR A 53 -31.20 -8.67 -32.38
CA THR A 53 -32.44 -8.93 -33.14
C THR A 53 -33.62 -8.45 -32.29
N ALA A 54 -34.24 -7.35 -32.71
CA ALA A 54 -35.50 -6.87 -32.16
C ALA A 54 -36.65 -7.73 -32.72
N THR A 55 -37.39 -8.40 -31.84
CA THR A 55 -38.67 -9.04 -32.19
C THR A 55 -39.78 -8.25 -31.51
N GLU A 56 -40.53 -7.52 -32.33
CA GLU A 56 -41.76 -6.84 -31.96
C GLU A 56 -42.89 -7.88 -31.94
N ILE A 57 -43.46 -8.11 -30.76
CA ILE A 57 -44.65 -8.97 -30.57
C ILE A 57 -45.76 -8.10 -30.00
N THR A 58 -46.77 -7.88 -30.84
CA THR A 58 -48.04 -7.27 -30.48
C THR A 58 -48.89 -8.33 -29.80
N GLU A 59 -49.12 -8.21 -28.49
CA GLU A 59 -50.11 -9.02 -27.78
C GLU A 59 -51.29 -8.18 -27.29
N THR A 60 -52.45 -8.68 -27.66
CA THR A 60 -53.79 -8.17 -27.43
C THR A 60 -54.17 -8.30 -25.96
N VAL A 61 -54.42 -7.17 -25.30
CA VAL A 61 -54.84 -7.08 -23.90
C VAL A 61 -56.31 -7.53 -23.77
N THR A 62 -56.54 -8.57 -22.97
CA THR A 62 -57.86 -8.94 -22.42
C THR A 62 -57.88 -8.51 -20.95
N PRO A 63 -58.84 -7.68 -20.51
CA PRO A 63 -58.94 -7.31 -19.10
C PRO A 63 -59.69 -8.38 -18.30
N GLU A 64 -58.97 -9.24 -17.57
CA GLU A 64 -59.54 -9.99 -16.47
C GLU A 64 -59.51 -9.13 -15.19
N THR A 65 -60.68 -9.01 -14.57
CA THR A 65 -60.90 -8.34 -13.30
C THR A 65 -60.44 -9.29 -12.19
N THR A 66 -59.25 -9.03 -11.65
CA THR A 66 -58.70 -9.75 -10.49
C THR A 66 -58.80 -8.88 -9.24
N GLU A 67 -59.32 -9.48 -8.17
CA GLU A 67 -59.39 -8.95 -6.81
C GLU A 67 -58.02 -8.41 -6.32
N PRO A 68 -58.00 -7.33 -5.51
CA PRO A 68 -56.77 -6.81 -4.94
C PRO A 68 -56.25 -7.72 -3.82
N GLU A 69 -55.43 -8.71 -4.16
CA GLU A 69 -54.53 -9.33 -3.18
C GLU A 69 -53.44 -8.32 -2.83
N THR A 70 -53.39 -7.91 -1.57
CA THR A 70 -52.34 -7.03 -1.05
C THR A 70 -51.02 -7.79 -1.09
N PRO A 71 -50.02 -7.39 -1.89
CA PRO A 71 -48.73 -8.05 -1.86
C PRO A 71 -48.08 -7.78 -0.50
N THR A 72 -47.95 -8.83 0.30
CA THR A 72 -47.05 -8.81 1.46
C THR A 72 -45.64 -8.74 0.90
N ALA A 73 -45.07 -7.54 0.84
CA ALA A 73 -43.68 -7.35 0.47
C ALA A 73 -42.80 -8.07 1.51
N GLU A 74 -42.15 -9.16 1.10
CA GLU A 74 -41.06 -9.73 1.89
C GLU A 74 -39.96 -8.67 2.02
N PRO A 75 -39.42 -8.43 3.23
CA PRO A 75 -38.30 -7.52 3.39
C PRO A 75 -37.07 -8.11 2.70
N THR A 76 -36.77 -7.66 1.49
CA THR A 76 -35.47 -7.89 0.85
C THR A 76 -34.40 -7.22 1.71
N THR A 77 -33.64 -8.02 2.45
CA THR A 77 -32.44 -7.53 3.11
C THR A 77 -31.41 -7.27 2.00
N PRO A 78 -30.89 -6.03 1.85
CA PRO A 78 -29.85 -5.79 0.87
C PRO A 78 -28.63 -6.62 1.22
N ASP A 79 -28.08 -7.34 0.24
CA ASP A 79 -26.80 -8.02 0.42
C ASP A 79 -25.72 -7.00 0.79
N PRO A 80 -24.83 -7.30 1.76
CA PRO A 80 -23.74 -6.42 2.10
C PRO A 80 -22.84 -6.24 0.87
N THR A 81 -22.87 -5.05 0.29
CA THR A 81 -21.97 -4.71 -0.83
C THR A 81 -20.63 -4.31 -0.25
N THR A 82 -19.61 -5.15 -0.44
CA THR A 82 -18.21 -4.80 -0.11
C THR A 82 -17.83 -3.53 -0.89
N PRO A 83 -17.24 -2.51 -0.23
CA PRO A 83 -16.85 -1.29 -0.92
C PRO A 83 -15.82 -1.59 -2.01
N THR A 84 -16.00 -1.01 -3.19
CA THR A 84 -15.04 -1.13 -4.31
C THR A 84 -13.90 -0.11 -4.19
N GLN A 85 -14.02 0.88 -3.30
CA GLN A 85 -13.02 1.91 -3.06
C GLN A 85 -13.06 2.37 -1.59
N VAL A 86 -11.87 2.57 -1.01
CA VAL A 86 -11.69 3.15 0.32
C VAL A 86 -10.68 4.30 0.17
N GLY A 87 -11.17 5.53 0.23
CA GLY A 87 -10.36 6.74 0.03
C GLY A 87 -9.61 6.71 -1.32
N VAL A 88 -8.27 6.78 -1.30
CA VAL A 88 -7.44 6.72 -2.52
C VAL A 88 -7.21 5.31 -3.06
N VAL A 89 -7.65 4.27 -2.33
CA VAL A 89 -7.38 2.86 -2.66
C VAL A 89 -8.60 2.24 -3.32
N THR A 90 -8.40 1.68 -4.51
CA THR A 90 -9.40 0.86 -5.21
C THR A 90 -9.18 -0.60 -4.86
N ILE A 91 -10.25 -1.32 -4.52
CA ILE A 91 -10.21 -2.77 -4.30
C ILE A 91 -10.49 -3.43 -5.66
N GLY A 92 -9.55 -4.26 -6.12
CA GLY A 92 -9.70 -4.99 -7.38
C GLY A 92 -10.94 -5.88 -7.36
N GLN A 93 -11.65 -5.98 -8.49
CA GLN A 93 -12.92 -6.71 -8.58
C GLN A 93 -12.82 -8.20 -8.21
N ASN A 94 -11.62 -8.77 -8.33
CA ASN A 94 -11.34 -10.17 -8.01
C ASN A 94 -10.94 -10.39 -6.55
N VAL A 95 -10.84 -9.34 -5.73
CA VAL A 95 -10.50 -9.44 -4.31
C VAL A 95 -11.78 -9.70 -3.51
N THR A 96 -11.98 -10.95 -3.11
CA THR A 96 -13.17 -11.39 -2.34
C THR A 96 -12.87 -11.66 -0.87
N ASP A 97 -11.66 -11.39 -0.41
CA ASP A 97 -11.25 -11.60 0.99
C ASP A 97 -12.00 -10.66 1.93
N ILE A 98 -12.52 -11.18 3.04
CA ILE A 98 -13.29 -10.40 4.02
C ILE A 98 -12.46 -9.26 4.65
N ARG A 99 -11.13 -9.40 4.69
CA ARG A 99 -10.19 -8.40 5.21
C ARG A 99 -9.95 -7.24 4.24
N ALA A 100 -10.44 -7.31 3.00
CA ALA A 100 -10.10 -6.37 1.95
C ALA A 100 -10.43 -4.91 2.31
N ALA A 101 -11.59 -4.67 2.93
CA ALA A 101 -11.99 -3.33 3.32
C ALA A 101 -11.07 -2.73 4.40
N ASP A 102 -10.70 -3.52 5.42
CA ASP A 102 -9.84 -3.06 6.52
C ASP A 102 -8.40 -2.83 6.04
N ILE A 103 -7.88 -3.72 5.19
CA ILE A 103 -6.55 -3.57 4.59
C ILE A 103 -6.52 -2.36 3.64
N ALA A 104 -7.57 -2.15 2.85
CA ALA A 104 -7.67 -0.96 2.01
C ALA A 104 -7.75 0.34 2.83
N ALA A 105 -8.43 0.34 3.98
CA ALA A 105 -8.45 1.48 4.90
C ALA A 105 -7.08 1.79 5.51
N MET A 106 -6.31 0.75 5.85
CA MET A 106 -4.92 0.89 6.28
C MET A 106 -4.04 1.46 5.16
N PHE A 107 -4.18 0.98 3.92
CA PHE A 107 -3.45 1.54 2.79
C PHE A 107 -3.87 2.96 2.45
N ASP A 108 -5.15 3.33 2.57
CA ASP A 108 -5.59 4.72 2.43
C ASP A 108 -4.95 5.62 3.48
N THR A 109 -4.79 5.11 4.71
CA THR A 109 -4.05 5.79 5.77
C THR A 109 -2.60 6.03 5.38
N TYR A 110 -1.94 5.03 4.80
CA TYR A 110 -0.56 5.15 4.33
C TYR A 110 -0.41 6.09 3.12
N PHE A 111 -1.07 5.79 2.00
CA PHE A 111 -0.94 6.54 0.74
C PHE A 111 -1.57 7.93 0.84
N GLY A 112 -2.73 8.04 1.48
CA GLY A 112 -3.37 9.32 1.77
C GLY A 112 -2.52 10.19 2.70
N GLY A 113 -1.86 9.59 3.69
CA GLY A 113 -0.90 10.28 4.56
C GLY A 113 0.30 10.85 3.80
N ILE A 114 0.91 10.05 2.91
CA ILE A 114 2.01 10.53 2.03
C ILE A 114 1.55 11.69 1.16
N ASN A 115 0.36 11.57 0.55
CA ASN A 115 -0.20 12.59 -0.32
C ASN A 115 -0.48 13.90 0.43
N ALA A 116 -1.04 13.81 1.64
CA ALA A 116 -1.35 14.96 2.48
C ALA A 116 -0.15 15.51 3.26
N LYS A 117 1.02 14.84 3.18
CA LYS A 117 2.19 15.10 4.04
C LYS A 117 1.89 14.99 5.54
N ASP A 118 0.92 14.14 5.88
CA ASP A 118 0.57 13.80 7.25
C ASP A 118 1.32 12.52 7.66
N TYR A 119 2.56 12.70 8.12
CA TYR A 119 3.41 11.58 8.52
C TYR A 119 3.01 10.95 9.84
N GLY A 120 2.14 11.60 10.63
CA GLY A 120 1.50 10.97 11.79
C GLY A 120 0.51 9.91 11.34
N ARG A 121 -0.28 10.22 10.31
CA ARG A 121 -1.16 9.25 9.65
C ARG A 121 -0.37 8.10 9.05
N VAL A 122 0.72 8.39 8.33
CA VAL A 122 1.62 7.34 7.78
C VAL A 122 2.16 6.43 8.89
N ALA A 123 2.73 7.01 9.95
CA ALA A 123 3.30 6.26 11.08
C ALA A 123 2.27 5.30 11.72
N SER A 124 0.99 5.69 11.77
CA SER A 124 -0.07 4.84 12.32
C SER A 124 -0.33 3.56 11.51
N ALA A 125 0.05 3.52 10.22
CA ALA A 125 -0.09 2.36 9.35
C ALA A 125 1.16 1.47 9.31
N LEU A 126 2.27 1.89 9.93
CA LEU A 126 3.52 1.13 9.97
C LEU A 126 3.58 0.23 11.21
N ASP A 127 4.20 -0.94 11.05
CA ASP A 127 4.55 -1.81 12.17
C ASP A 127 5.91 -1.41 12.76
N PRO A 128 6.05 -1.24 14.10
CA PRO A 128 7.33 -0.95 14.73
C PRO A 128 8.43 -2.00 14.56
N ALA A 129 8.07 -3.26 14.32
CA ALA A 129 9.01 -4.32 13.95
C ALA A 129 9.33 -4.35 12.44
N GLY A 130 8.80 -3.39 11.67
CA GLY A 130 8.96 -3.31 10.23
C GLY A 130 10.26 -2.69 9.76
N VAL A 131 10.35 -2.49 8.43
CA VAL A 131 11.52 -1.86 7.77
C VAL A 131 11.71 -0.40 8.18
N ILE A 132 10.61 0.29 8.49
CA ILE A 132 10.60 1.66 9.00
C ILE A 132 9.92 1.61 10.36
N ASP A 133 10.70 1.83 11.43
CA ASP A 133 10.16 1.95 12.78
C ASP A 133 9.53 3.34 12.98
N PRO A 134 8.20 3.46 13.13
CA PRO A 134 7.53 4.74 13.32
C PRO A 134 7.82 5.38 14.69
N THR A 135 8.45 4.65 15.61
CA THR A 135 8.89 5.16 16.92
C THR A 135 10.30 5.72 16.91
N ASP A 136 11.08 5.45 15.85
CA ASP A 136 12.41 6.02 15.62
C ASP A 136 12.31 7.35 14.84
N PRO A 137 12.60 8.50 15.48
CA PRO A 137 12.50 9.80 14.83
C PRO A 137 13.44 9.97 13.64
N ALA A 138 14.60 9.30 13.64
CA ALA A 138 15.58 9.41 12.56
C ALA A 138 15.10 8.71 11.29
N GLN A 139 14.48 7.54 11.44
CA GLN A 139 13.89 6.80 10.33
C GLN A 139 12.70 7.55 9.74
N MET A 140 11.81 8.08 10.59
CA MET A 140 10.67 8.87 10.14
C MET A 140 11.08 10.17 9.45
N ALA A 141 12.13 10.85 9.93
CA ALA A 141 12.67 12.04 9.27
C ALA A 141 13.23 11.70 7.88
N ALA A 142 13.95 10.57 7.74
CA ALA A 142 14.47 10.12 6.45
C ALA A 142 13.34 9.74 5.48
N PHE A 143 12.29 9.08 5.96
CA PHE A 143 11.12 8.76 5.16
C PHE A 143 10.37 10.02 4.69
N GLN A 144 10.16 10.97 5.60
CA GLN A 144 9.54 12.25 5.30
C GLN A 144 10.31 13.02 4.23
N GLU A 145 11.64 13.10 4.34
CA GLU A 145 12.45 13.78 3.33
C GLU A 145 12.36 13.07 1.97
N GLY A 146 12.48 11.73 1.96
CA GLY A 146 12.41 10.93 0.74
C GLY A 146 11.07 10.99 0.01
N THR A 147 9.98 11.31 0.73
CA THR A 147 8.61 11.35 0.18
C THR A 147 8.01 12.77 0.13
N ARG A 148 8.80 13.81 0.41
CA ARG A 148 8.29 15.18 0.56
C ARG A 148 7.61 15.74 -0.69
N THR A 149 8.02 15.29 -1.87
CA THR A 149 7.46 15.72 -3.17
C THR A 149 6.57 14.66 -3.83
N THR A 150 6.43 13.50 -3.20
CA THR A 150 5.70 12.36 -3.75
C THR A 150 4.20 12.59 -3.77
N GLN A 151 3.55 12.22 -4.87
CA GLN A 151 2.10 12.11 -4.97
C GLN A 151 1.77 10.75 -5.56
N ASN A 152 0.97 9.97 -4.83
CA ASN A 152 0.52 8.65 -5.22
C ASN A 152 -0.91 8.71 -5.78
N SER A 153 -1.15 7.95 -6.84
CA SER A 153 -2.43 7.84 -7.53
C SER A 153 -2.62 6.43 -8.07
N GLU A 154 -3.83 6.09 -8.51
CA GLU A 154 -4.15 4.78 -9.09
C GLU A 154 -3.74 3.62 -8.16
N VAL A 155 -3.98 3.79 -6.86
CA VAL A 155 -3.65 2.76 -5.86
C VAL A 155 -4.70 1.66 -5.95
N ILE A 156 -4.25 0.45 -6.30
CA ILE A 156 -5.13 -0.71 -6.51
C ILE A 156 -4.62 -1.88 -5.68
N LEU A 157 -5.47 -2.43 -4.83
CA LEU A 157 -5.26 -3.70 -4.13
C LEU A 157 -5.70 -4.84 -5.06
N HIS A 158 -4.74 -5.67 -5.50
CA HIS A 158 -4.99 -6.72 -6.49
C HIS A 158 -5.23 -8.09 -5.89
N ARG A 159 -4.48 -8.45 -4.85
CA ARG A 159 -4.53 -9.78 -4.23
C ARG A 159 -4.30 -9.68 -2.73
N LEU A 160 -4.96 -10.59 -2.01
CA LEU A 160 -4.73 -10.86 -0.61
C LEU A 160 -4.49 -12.36 -0.43
N GLY A 161 -3.69 -12.72 0.57
CA GLY A 161 -3.44 -14.10 0.93
C GLY A 161 -2.78 -14.23 2.29
N ASP A 162 -2.63 -15.46 2.78
CA ASP A 162 -1.95 -15.74 4.03
C ASP A 162 -0.48 -16.08 3.79
N GLY A 163 0.40 -15.55 4.63
CA GLY A 163 1.84 -15.82 4.65
C GLY A 163 2.30 -16.25 6.04
N ALA A 164 3.52 -16.79 6.12
CA ALA A 164 4.08 -17.30 7.38
C ALA A 164 4.26 -16.21 8.45
N GLU A 165 4.45 -14.96 8.04
CA GLU A 165 4.68 -13.80 8.92
C GLU A 165 3.47 -12.88 9.04
N GLY A 166 2.35 -13.19 8.37
CA GLY A 166 1.16 -12.35 8.37
C GLY A 166 0.41 -12.37 7.04
N THR A 167 -0.40 -11.35 6.79
CA THR A 167 -1.20 -11.24 5.56
C THR A 167 -0.34 -10.70 4.42
N LEU A 168 -0.41 -11.31 3.24
CA LEU A 168 0.21 -10.82 2.02
C LEU A 168 -0.77 -9.96 1.23
N ALA A 169 -0.30 -8.83 0.72
CA ALA A 169 -1.10 -7.93 -0.11
C ALA A 169 -0.31 -7.43 -1.32
N GLU A 170 -0.83 -7.63 -2.52
CA GLU A 170 -0.24 -7.06 -3.74
C GLU A 170 -0.94 -5.75 -4.07
N VAL A 171 -0.16 -4.66 -4.18
CA VAL A 171 -0.66 -3.33 -4.48
C VAL A 171 0.12 -2.72 -5.64
N THR A 172 -0.59 -2.13 -6.60
CA THR A 172 0.05 -1.27 -7.62
C THR A 172 -0.36 0.17 -7.41
N PHE A 173 0.52 1.10 -7.75
CA PHE A 173 0.19 2.53 -7.78
C PHE A 173 1.15 3.30 -8.68
N ARG A 174 0.73 4.50 -9.07
CA ARG A 174 1.56 5.48 -9.77
C ARG A 174 2.05 6.53 -8.79
N SER A 175 3.36 6.76 -8.74
CA SER A 175 4.00 7.82 -7.97
C SER A 175 4.52 8.90 -8.91
N THR A 176 4.22 10.16 -8.62
CA THR A 176 4.85 11.32 -9.26
C THR A 176 5.64 12.12 -8.24
N GLN A 177 6.78 12.68 -8.63
CA GLN A 177 7.69 13.42 -7.76
C GLN A 177 8.53 14.44 -8.52
N GLU A 178 9.14 15.38 -7.80
CA GLU A 178 10.10 16.32 -8.40
C GLU A 178 11.34 15.60 -8.94
N ALA A 179 11.93 16.15 -10.00
CA ALA A 179 13.20 15.64 -10.53
C ALA A 179 14.29 15.72 -9.45
N GLY A 180 15.11 14.67 -9.34
CA GLY A 180 16.10 14.49 -8.29
C GLY A 180 15.57 13.67 -7.09
N ALA A 181 14.26 13.54 -6.94
CA ALA A 181 13.66 12.68 -5.92
C ALA A 181 13.40 11.25 -6.41
N GLY A 182 13.63 10.94 -7.70
CA GLY A 182 13.35 9.64 -8.32
C GLY A 182 14.00 8.44 -7.62
N PRO A 183 13.60 7.19 -7.95
CA PRO A 183 14.18 5.98 -7.37
C PRO A 183 15.72 5.94 -7.50
N LYS A 184 16.39 5.18 -6.63
CA LYS A 184 17.85 5.01 -6.68
C LYS A 184 18.28 4.51 -8.06
N GLY A 185 19.28 5.18 -8.65
CA GLY A 185 19.74 4.91 -10.02
C GLY A 185 18.88 5.54 -11.13
N ARG A 186 17.73 6.12 -10.79
CA ARG A 186 16.79 6.82 -11.68
C ARG A 186 16.31 8.15 -11.06
N ALA A 187 17.22 8.91 -10.44
CA ALA A 187 16.86 10.11 -9.69
C ALA A 187 16.14 11.19 -10.51
N GLY A 188 16.38 11.25 -11.84
CA GLY A 188 15.69 12.18 -12.74
C GLY A 188 14.25 11.78 -13.10
N GLU A 189 13.80 10.59 -12.72
CA GLU A 189 12.45 10.11 -12.99
C GLU A 189 11.42 10.86 -12.14
N THR A 190 10.44 11.46 -12.81
CA THR A 190 9.35 12.21 -12.19
C THR A 190 8.05 11.42 -12.10
N CYS A 191 7.97 10.25 -12.74
CA CYS A 191 6.82 9.36 -12.73
C CYS A 191 7.28 7.90 -12.73
N THR A 192 6.80 7.13 -11.74
CA THR A 192 7.12 5.73 -11.55
C THR A 192 5.84 4.92 -11.35
N GLN A 193 5.71 3.81 -12.08
CA GLN A 193 4.72 2.77 -11.80
C GLN A 193 5.33 1.75 -10.84
N TRP A 194 4.65 1.52 -9.72
CA TRP A 194 5.04 0.57 -8.69
C TRP A 194 4.14 -0.66 -8.67
N SER A 195 4.73 -1.79 -8.35
CA SER A 195 4.07 -3.04 -7.93
C SER A 195 4.75 -3.51 -6.67
N ILE A 196 4.02 -3.62 -5.57
CA ILE A 196 4.57 -3.95 -4.25
C ILE A 196 3.81 -5.13 -3.65
N ASP A 197 4.57 -6.16 -3.28
CA ASP A 197 4.10 -7.24 -2.42
C ASP A 197 4.39 -6.89 -0.96
N TYR A 198 3.34 -6.49 -0.24
CA TYR A 198 3.40 -6.18 1.17
C TYR A 198 3.22 -7.43 2.04
N THR A 199 3.95 -7.48 3.14
CA THR A 199 3.65 -8.34 4.29
C THR A 199 3.10 -7.46 5.40
N LEU A 200 1.94 -7.85 5.91
CA LEU A 200 1.17 -7.11 6.90
C LEU A 200 1.04 -7.92 8.18
N THR A 201 1.26 -7.28 9.31
CA THR A 201 0.92 -7.82 10.63
C THR A 201 -0.51 -7.41 10.99
N GLU A 202 -1.13 -8.19 11.88
CA GLU A 202 -2.41 -7.86 12.48
C GLU A 202 -2.23 -7.89 14.00
N THR A 203 -2.62 -6.81 14.68
CA THR A 203 -2.62 -6.76 16.15
C THR A 203 -3.92 -6.15 16.62
N ASN A 204 -4.70 -6.90 17.39
CA ASN A 204 -6.02 -6.49 17.89
C ASN A 204 -6.99 -6.04 16.78
N GLY A 205 -6.99 -6.74 15.63
CA GLY A 205 -7.85 -6.41 14.49
C GLY A 205 -7.38 -5.24 13.63
N ALA A 206 -6.20 -4.66 13.92
CA ALA A 206 -5.63 -3.58 13.12
C ALA A 206 -4.44 -4.10 12.29
N PHE A 207 -4.51 -3.89 10.98
CA PHE A 207 -3.42 -4.22 10.05
C PHE A 207 -2.33 -3.13 10.06
N ARG A 208 -1.07 -3.55 9.89
CA ARG A 208 0.10 -2.66 9.76
C ARG A 208 1.07 -3.20 8.73
N ILE A 209 1.80 -2.29 8.07
CA ILE A 209 2.83 -2.65 7.10
C ILE A 209 4.11 -3.06 7.85
N LEU A 210 4.48 -4.33 7.74
CA LEU A 210 5.75 -4.84 8.24
C LEU A 210 6.87 -4.56 7.24
N ARG A 211 6.66 -4.96 5.98
CA ARG A 211 7.65 -4.81 4.90
C ARG A 211 6.99 -4.87 3.54
N GLY A 212 7.70 -4.41 2.51
CA GLY A 212 7.29 -4.52 1.13
C GLY A 212 8.46 -4.95 0.25
N ALA A 213 8.18 -5.78 -0.75
CA ALA A 213 9.09 -6.05 -1.87
C ALA A 213 8.55 -5.33 -3.10
N ALA A 214 9.34 -4.46 -3.70
CA ALA A 214 8.88 -3.56 -4.75
C ALA A 214 9.59 -3.79 -6.09
N ASP A 215 8.80 -3.87 -7.14
CA ASP A 215 9.21 -3.71 -8.53
C ASP A 215 8.72 -2.37 -9.07
N SER A 216 9.44 -1.80 -10.03
CA SER A 216 9.04 -0.54 -10.65
C SER A 216 9.57 -0.35 -12.06
N LYS A 217 8.87 0.51 -12.79
CA LYS A 217 9.26 0.99 -14.12
C LYS A 217 8.88 2.46 -14.27
N PRO A 218 9.54 3.21 -15.17
CA PRO A 218 9.06 4.52 -15.56
C PRO A 218 7.63 4.44 -16.11
N CYS A 219 6.90 5.54 -15.96
CA CYS A 219 5.83 5.87 -16.89
C CYS A 219 6.45 6.17 -18.28
#